data_AF-M6A1Z1-F1
#
_entry.id   AF-M6A1Z1-F1
#
_cell.length_a   1.000
_cell.length_b   1.000
_cell.length_c   1.000
_cell.angle_alpha   90.00
_cell.angle_beta   90.00
_cell.angle_gamma   90.00
#
_symmetry.space_group_name_H-M   'P 1'
#
loop_
_entity.id
_entity.type
_entity.pdbx_description
1 polymer ?
#
loop_
_entity_poly.entity_id
_entity_poly.type
_entity_poly.pdbx_seq_one_letter_code
_entity_poly.pdbx_strand_id
1 'polypeptide(L)'
;MIDWQRTKRELKVTNLGKISKEGKEYATIEDEPDTRPEMQEEASEFSDRFNQALEEIGVDKRVIFKLSYIYYLNLNEDEVQYLLEKTGLSPDALKEKILHLRSELSNREEENIRMEDKITTLYLNILELKEKQQNTAKIAPILPMEVDKTSHALKKKYEQRKKLLEKKKKGHFLARTPYREVADLIGISEGNVSVTLLRLIEKIQKKLDFSDLDF
;
A
#
# COMPACT_ATOMS: atom_id res chain seq x y z
N MET A 1 -2.75 -6.54 -1.40
CA MET A 1 -3.25 -7.34 -0.26
C MET A 1 -3.59 -6.48 0.97
N ILE A 2 -2.89 -5.36 1.24
CA ILE A 2 -3.23 -4.41 2.33
C ILE A 2 -3.67 -3.04 1.79
N ASP A 3 -3.38 -2.76 0.52
CA ASP A 3 -3.81 -1.52 -0.12
C ASP A 3 -5.32 -1.30 -0.08
N TRP A 4 -6.16 -2.36 0.00
CA TRP A 4 -7.63 -2.24 0.04
C TRP A 4 -8.18 -1.66 1.37
N GLN A 5 -7.59 -2.00 2.52
CA GLN A 5 -7.99 -1.38 3.80
C GLN A 5 -7.57 0.08 3.87
N ARG A 6 -6.50 0.46 3.16
CA ARG A 6 -6.10 1.85 2.96
C ARG A 6 -7.06 2.59 2.03
N THR A 7 -7.51 1.95 0.93
CA THR A 7 -8.53 2.52 0.04
C THR A 7 -9.84 2.85 0.76
N LYS A 8 -10.20 2.11 1.83
CA LYS A 8 -11.38 2.43 2.66
C LYS A 8 -11.25 3.74 3.46
N ARG A 9 -10.02 4.26 3.64
CA ARG A 9 -9.71 5.54 4.30
C ARG A 9 -9.26 6.65 3.34
N GLU A 10 -8.85 6.30 2.13
CA GLU A 10 -8.41 7.26 1.11
C GLU A 10 -9.54 7.62 0.16
N LEU A 11 -9.96 8.89 0.17
CA LEU A 11 -10.57 9.53 -1.00
C LEU A 11 -9.56 9.46 -2.14
N LYS A 12 -9.63 8.40 -2.97
CA LYS A 12 -8.84 8.29 -4.19
C LYS A 12 -9.34 9.31 -5.20
N VAL A 13 -8.56 10.36 -5.42
CA VAL A 13 -8.65 11.17 -6.64
C VAL A 13 -7.94 10.40 -7.74
N THR A 14 -8.67 9.51 -8.42
CA THR A 14 -8.20 8.84 -9.64
C THR A 14 -8.34 9.78 -10.82
N ASN A 15 -7.23 10.39 -11.26
CA ASN A 15 -7.16 11.03 -12.57
C ASN A 15 -6.70 10.00 -13.61
N LEU A 16 -7.65 9.50 -14.41
CA LEU A 16 -7.39 8.67 -15.59
C LEU A 16 -7.02 9.57 -16.77
N GLY A 17 -5.72 9.78 -17.01
CA GLY A 17 -5.26 10.40 -18.25
C GLY A 17 -5.17 9.38 -19.37
N LYS A 18 -6.12 9.37 -20.32
CA LYS A 18 -5.98 8.62 -21.58
C LYS A 18 -5.15 9.44 -22.58
N ILE A 19 -4.21 8.78 -23.26
CA ILE A 19 -3.35 9.37 -24.29
C ILE A 19 -3.95 9.03 -25.66
N SER A 20 -4.25 10.04 -26.47
CA SER A 20 -4.67 9.88 -27.87
C SER A 20 -3.55 9.29 -28.73
N LYS A 21 -3.88 8.68 -29.89
CA LYS A 21 -2.91 8.19 -30.90
C LYS A 21 -1.96 9.28 -31.43
N GLU A 22 -2.24 10.56 -31.15
CA GLU A 22 -1.37 11.71 -31.48
C GLU A 22 -0.57 12.25 -30.29
N GLY A 23 -0.58 11.57 -29.13
CA GLY A 23 0.28 11.91 -27.99
C GLY A 23 -0.15 13.11 -27.15
N LYS A 24 -1.36 13.65 -27.35
CA LYS A 24 -1.94 14.69 -26.49
C LYS A 24 -2.80 14.08 -25.39
N GLU A 25 -2.47 14.42 -24.14
CA GLU A 25 -3.28 14.19 -22.94
C GLU A 25 -4.45 15.19 -22.96
N TYR A 26 -5.69 14.70 -22.95
CA TYR A 26 -6.88 15.55 -22.80
C TYR A 26 -7.63 15.13 -21.53
N ALA A 27 -8.07 16.13 -20.74
CA ALA A 27 -8.97 15.91 -19.61
C ALA A 27 -10.41 15.91 -20.14
N THR A 28 -10.97 14.72 -20.31
CA THR A 28 -12.42 14.58 -20.56
C THR A 28 -13.08 14.41 -19.20
N ILE A 29 -13.96 15.33 -18.81
CA ILE A 29 -14.94 15.08 -17.76
C ILE A 29 -16.09 14.35 -18.47
N GLU A 30 -15.93 13.05 -18.69
CA GLU A 30 -17.07 12.20 -19.03
C GLU A 30 -17.88 11.98 -17.76
N ASP A 31 -19.22 11.93 -17.89
CA ASP A 31 -20.12 11.37 -16.88
C ASP A 31 -19.81 9.87 -16.74
N GLU A 32 -18.66 9.55 -16.14
CA GLU A 32 -18.37 8.19 -15.71
C GLU A 32 -19.39 7.83 -14.62
N PRO A 33 -20.06 6.67 -14.72
CA PRO A 33 -20.96 6.23 -13.68
C PRO A 33 -20.19 6.18 -12.35
N ASP A 34 -20.85 6.59 -11.28
CA ASP A 34 -20.28 6.53 -9.94
C ASP A 34 -19.99 5.07 -9.58
N THR A 35 -18.74 4.64 -9.78
CA THR A 35 -18.28 3.27 -9.51
C THR A 35 -18.05 3.00 -8.03
N ARG A 36 -18.23 3.99 -7.14
CA ARG A 36 -18.07 3.80 -5.69
C ARG A 36 -18.88 2.63 -5.11
N PRO A 37 -20.15 2.40 -5.51
CA PRO A 37 -20.93 1.26 -5.02
C PRO A 37 -20.36 -0.08 -5.49
N GLU A 38 -20.00 -0.18 -6.77
CA GLU A 38 -19.40 -1.38 -7.38
C GLU A 38 -18.05 -1.70 -6.73
N MET A 39 -17.19 -0.69 -6.54
CA MET A 39 -15.92 -0.82 -5.84
C MET A 39 -16.07 -1.20 -4.35
N GLN A 40 -17.17 -0.80 -3.69
CA GLN A 40 -17.47 -1.21 -2.32
C GLN A 40 -17.92 -2.67 -2.25
N GLU A 41 -18.74 -3.10 -3.20
CA GLU A 41 -19.22 -4.48 -3.32
C GLU A 41 -18.06 -5.43 -3.62
N GLU A 42 -17.21 -5.10 -4.61
CA GLU A 42 -15.97 -5.82 -4.92
C GLU A 42 -15.02 -5.90 -3.71
N ALA A 43 -14.88 -4.81 -2.96
CA ALA A 43 -14.06 -4.78 -1.75
C ALA A 43 -14.63 -5.67 -0.63
N SER A 44 -15.96 -5.76 -0.53
CA SER A 44 -16.64 -6.65 0.42
C SER A 44 -16.42 -8.11 0.03
N GLU A 45 -16.68 -8.46 -1.23
CA GLU A 45 -16.46 -9.82 -1.74
C GLU A 45 -15.00 -10.26 -1.58
N PHE A 46 -14.06 -9.37 -1.88
CA PHE A 46 -12.64 -9.65 -1.70
C PHE A 46 -12.28 -9.86 -0.22
N SER A 47 -12.83 -9.04 0.67
CA SER A 47 -12.64 -9.19 2.12
C SER A 47 -13.15 -10.55 2.60
N ASP A 48 -14.32 -10.98 2.12
CA ASP A 48 -14.93 -12.25 2.51
C ASP A 48 -14.11 -13.43 1.99
N ARG A 49 -13.69 -13.42 0.72
CA ARG A 49 -12.79 -14.44 0.15
C ARG A 49 -11.44 -14.49 0.88
N PHE A 50 -10.91 -13.33 1.29
CA PHE A 50 -9.66 -13.24 2.04
C PHE A 50 -9.81 -13.83 3.45
N ASN A 51 -10.89 -13.49 4.17
CA ASN A 51 -11.17 -14.04 5.50
C ASN A 51 -11.40 -15.55 5.42
N GLN A 52 -12.12 -16.04 4.42
CA GLN A 52 -12.30 -17.47 4.18
C GLN A 52 -10.96 -18.18 3.91
N ALA A 53 -10.09 -17.58 3.09
CA ALA A 53 -8.76 -18.12 2.83
C ALA A 53 -7.89 -18.17 4.10
N LEU A 54 -8.04 -17.19 5.00
CA LEU A 54 -7.41 -17.18 6.32
C LEU A 54 -7.98 -18.25 7.24
N GLU A 55 -9.29 -18.45 7.32
CA GLU A 55 -9.91 -19.45 8.20
C GLU A 55 -9.45 -20.89 7.91
N GLU A 56 -9.16 -21.20 6.65
CA GLU A 56 -8.58 -22.49 6.24
C GLU A 56 -7.10 -22.69 6.64
N ILE A 57 -6.46 -21.65 7.18
CA ILE A 57 -5.11 -21.72 7.72
C ILE A 57 -5.20 -22.04 9.22
N GLY A 58 -4.31 -22.90 9.72
CA GLY A 58 -4.22 -23.19 11.15
C GLY A 58 -4.02 -21.94 12.02
N VAL A 59 -4.56 -21.95 13.23
CA VAL A 59 -4.54 -20.80 14.17
C VAL A 59 -3.10 -20.29 14.38
N ASP A 60 -2.13 -21.20 14.50
CA ASP A 60 -0.70 -20.91 14.65
C ASP A 60 -0.17 -19.97 13.56
N LYS A 61 -0.49 -20.29 12.30
CA LYS A 61 -0.07 -19.57 11.12
C LYS A 61 -0.86 -18.29 10.91
N ARG A 62 -2.18 -18.31 11.19
CA ARG A 62 -3.02 -17.10 11.17
C ARG A 62 -2.52 -16.05 12.14
N VAL A 63 -2.17 -16.45 13.35
CA VAL A 63 -1.65 -15.56 14.40
C VAL A 63 -0.35 -14.90 13.94
N ILE A 64 0.61 -15.66 13.41
CA ILE A 64 1.86 -15.12 12.85
C ILE A 64 1.55 -14.08 11.75
N PHE A 65 0.62 -14.42 10.84
CA PHE A 65 0.23 -13.53 9.76
C PHE A 65 -0.43 -12.24 10.26
N LYS A 66 -1.44 -12.34 11.11
CA LYS A 66 -2.15 -11.18 11.65
C LYS A 66 -1.27 -10.32 12.55
N LEU A 67 -0.39 -10.91 13.35
CA LEU A 67 0.58 -10.15 14.14
C LEU A 67 1.57 -9.37 13.26
N SER A 68 1.94 -9.92 12.10
CA SER A 68 2.82 -9.22 11.14
C SER A 68 2.13 -8.03 10.46
N TYR A 69 0.79 -8.02 10.48
CA TYR A 69 -0.06 -6.97 9.90
C TYR A 69 -1.04 -6.40 10.92
N ILE A 70 -0.66 -6.36 12.20
CA ILE A 70 -1.56 -6.07 13.34
C ILE A 70 -2.14 -4.66 13.34
N TYR A 71 -1.52 -3.76 12.58
CA TYR A 71 -2.04 -2.41 12.34
C TYR A 71 -3.29 -2.41 11.45
N TYR A 72 -3.38 -3.38 10.53
CA TYR A 72 -4.44 -3.53 9.54
C TYR A 72 -5.46 -4.59 9.98
N LEU A 73 -4.98 -5.68 10.59
CA LEU A 73 -5.79 -6.82 10.97
C LEU A 73 -6.05 -6.87 12.48
N ASN A 74 -7.24 -7.33 12.84
CA ASN A 74 -7.60 -7.64 14.22
C ASN A 74 -7.45 -9.13 14.48
N LEU A 75 -7.02 -9.46 15.69
CA LEU A 75 -7.07 -10.82 16.20
C LEU A 75 -8.49 -11.14 16.65
N ASN A 76 -8.93 -12.37 16.36
CA ASN A 76 -10.21 -12.91 16.77
C ASN A 76 -10.06 -13.59 18.15
N GLU A 77 -11.17 -13.98 18.77
CA GLU A 77 -11.18 -14.56 20.12
C GLU A 77 -10.33 -15.85 20.22
N ASP A 78 -10.41 -16.72 19.22
CA ASP A 78 -9.63 -17.95 19.12
C ASP A 78 -8.12 -17.69 19.02
N GLU A 79 -7.73 -16.66 18.27
CA GLU A 79 -6.34 -16.25 18.09
C GLU A 79 -5.77 -15.57 19.34
N VAL A 80 -6.60 -14.79 20.04
CA VAL A 80 -6.24 -14.21 21.34
C VAL A 80 -6.06 -15.32 22.37
N GLN A 81 -7.00 -16.27 22.45
CA GLN A 81 -6.90 -17.40 23.36
C GLN A 81 -5.65 -18.24 23.09
N TYR A 82 -5.35 -18.52 21.81
CA TYR A 82 -4.11 -19.20 21.41
C TYR A 82 -2.87 -18.45 21.90
N LEU A 83 -2.83 -17.12 21.79
CA LEU A 83 -1.70 -16.32 22.26
C LEU A 83 -1.56 -16.37 23.78
N LEU A 84 -2.66 -16.30 24.53
CA LEU A 84 -2.62 -16.40 25.99
C LEU A 84 -2.08 -17.76 26.44
N GLU A 85 -2.55 -18.85 25.84
CA GLU A 85 -2.07 -20.21 26.12
C GLU A 85 -0.60 -20.39 25.73
N LYS A 86 -0.20 -19.84 24.58
CA LYS A 86 1.15 -20.00 24.04
C LYS A 86 2.20 -19.21 24.83
N THR A 87 1.84 -18.01 25.29
CA THR A 87 2.77 -17.06 25.92
C THR A 87 2.70 -17.07 27.44
N GLY A 88 1.62 -17.58 28.03
CA GLY A 88 1.36 -17.51 29.47
C GLY A 88 1.14 -16.08 29.99
N LEU A 89 0.92 -15.10 29.10
CA LEU A 89 0.64 -13.72 29.47
C LEU A 89 -0.78 -13.58 30.03
N SER A 90 -0.99 -12.59 30.90
CA SER A 90 -2.33 -12.17 31.26
C SER A 90 -3.02 -11.46 30.07
N PRO A 91 -4.36 -11.48 30.01
CA PRO A 91 -5.11 -10.76 28.97
C PRO A 91 -4.72 -9.28 28.85
N ASP A 92 -4.54 -8.61 29.99
CA ASP A 92 -4.16 -7.19 30.01
C ASP A 92 -2.74 -6.96 29.48
N ALA A 93 -1.78 -7.80 29.86
CA ALA A 93 -0.41 -7.69 29.36
C ALA A 93 -0.31 -7.93 27.84
N LEU A 94 -1.08 -8.90 27.31
CA LEU A 94 -1.15 -9.12 25.87
C LEU A 94 -1.76 -7.91 25.16
N LYS A 95 -2.83 -7.34 25.72
CA LYS A 95 -3.48 -6.14 25.17
C LYS A 95 -2.54 -4.94 25.15
N GLU A 96 -1.80 -4.69 26.23
CA GLU A 96 -0.80 -3.62 26.30
C GLU A 96 0.29 -3.81 25.24
N LYS A 97 0.82 -5.03 25.06
CA LYS A 97 1.81 -5.31 24.01
C LYS A 97 1.26 -5.03 22.60
N ILE A 98 0.05 -5.48 22.30
CA ILE A 98 -0.58 -5.24 20.99
C ILE A 98 -0.80 -3.74 20.77
N LEU A 99 -1.25 -3.01 21.79
CA LEU A 99 -1.44 -1.56 21.72
C LEU A 99 -0.12 -0.84 21.46
N HIS A 100 0.96 -1.24 22.14
CA HIS A 100 2.30 -0.70 21.92
C HIS A 100 2.74 -0.91 20.47
N LEU A 101 2.65 -2.14 19.94
CA LEU A 101 2.98 -2.43 18.55
C LEU A 101 2.16 -1.59 17.57
N ARG A 102 0.85 -1.44 17.81
CA ARG A 102 -0.01 -0.59 16.97
C ARG A 102 0.39 0.88 17.01
N SER A 103 0.79 1.38 18.17
CA SER A 103 1.26 2.76 18.30
C SER A 103 2.53 3.01 17.48
N GLU A 104 3.51 2.09 17.54
CA GLU A 104 4.73 2.20 16.73
C GLU A 104 4.45 2.13 15.24
N LEU A 105 3.55 1.22 14.83
CA LEU A 105 3.14 1.08 13.44
C LEU A 105 2.34 2.29 12.94
N SER A 106 1.60 2.98 13.81
CA SER A 106 0.90 4.23 13.47
C SER A 106 1.88 5.30 13.00
N ASN A 107 3.00 5.49 13.72
CA ASN A 107 4.03 6.45 13.32
C ASN A 107 4.62 6.10 11.94
N ARG A 108 4.86 4.81 11.71
CA ARG A 108 5.36 4.31 10.42
C ARG A 108 4.36 4.50 9.29
N GLU A 109 3.07 4.37 9.59
CA GLU A 109 2.01 4.63 8.61
C GLU A 109 1.91 6.12 8.27
N GLU A 110 2.05 7.02 9.24
CA GLU A 110 2.13 8.45 8.96
C GLU A 110 3.29 8.79 8.01
N GLU A 111 4.45 8.17 8.21
CA GLU A 111 5.58 8.31 7.28
C GLU A 111 5.27 7.77 5.88
N ASN A 112 4.57 6.63 5.79
CA ASN A 112 4.10 6.09 4.51
C ASN A 112 3.18 7.07 3.80
N ILE A 113 2.19 7.63 4.49
CA ILE A 113 1.27 8.64 3.96
C ILE A 113 2.05 9.85 3.43
N ARG A 114 3.00 10.39 4.21
CA ARG A 114 3.86 11.51 3.76
C ARG A 114 4.67 11.17 2.51
N MET A 115 5.14 9.93 2.37
CA MET A 115 5.83 9.49 1.16
C MET A 115 4.89 9.39 -0.03
N GLU A 116 3.61 9.06 0.18
CA GLU A 116 2.59 9.06 -0.88
C GLU A 116 2.20 10.48 -1.31
N ASP A 117 2.00 11.39 -0.35
CA ASP A 117 1.80 12.81 -0.64
C ASP A 117 2.96 13.39 -1.45
N LYS A 118 4.19 12.93 -1.18
CA LYS A 118 5.37 13.29 -1.98
C LYS A 118 5.30 12.76 -3.42
N ILE A 119 4.76 11.56 -3.65
CA ILE A 119 4.51 11.03 -5.01
C ILE A 119 3.51 11.93 -5.74
N THR A 120 2.42 12.31 -5.08
CA THR A 120 1.38 13.21 -5.62
C THR A 120 1.96 14.59 -5.92
N THR A 121 2.70 15.17 -4.98
CA THR A 121 3.38 16.45 -5.14
C THR A 121 4.36 16.42 -6.32
N LEU A 122 5.15 15.34 -6.46
CA LEU A 122 6.05 15.18 -7.61
C LEU A 122 5.29 15.08 -8.93
N TYR A 123 4.12 14.43 -8.95
CA TYR A 123 3.27 14.36 -10.12
C TYR A 123 2.75 15.74 -10.54
N LEU A 124 2.20 16.52 -9.60
CA LEU A 124 1.73 17.89 -9.87
C LEU A 124 2.87 18.78 -10.40
N ASN A 125 4.05 18.72 -9.76
CA ASN A 125 5.24 19.43 -10.25
C ASN A 125 5.65 19.02 -11.68
N ILE A 126 5.50 17.74 -12.05
CA ILE A 126 5.81 17.27 -13.40
C ILE A 126 4.82 17.87 -14.40
N LEU A 127 3.52 17.93 -14.07
CA LEU A 127 2.50 18.54 -14.91
C LEU A 127 2.78 20.03 -15.14
N GLU A 128 3.05 20.78 -14.07
CA GLU A 128 3.41 22.20 -14.15
C GLU A 128 4.67 22.43 -15.02
N LEU A 129 5.70 21.59 -14.85
CA LEU A 129 6.92 21.69 -15.66
C LEU A 129 6.68 21.31 -17.13
N LYS A 130 5.79 20.36 -17.42
CA LYS A 130 5.36 20.05 -18.80
C LYS A 130 4.65 21.24 -19.44
N GLU A 131 3.71 21.86 -18.73
CA GLU A 131 2.99 23.03 -19.22
C GLU A 131 3.95 24.19 -19.47
N LYS A 132 4.87 24.45 -18.53
CA LYS A 132 5.95 25.42 -18.70
C LYS A 132 6.80 25.09 -19.91
N GLN A 133 7.21 23.84 -20.09
CA GLN A 133 8.00 23.41 -21.25
C GLN A 133 7.26 23.66 -22.57
N GLN A 134 5.95 23.39 -22.65
CA GLN A 134 5.13 23.70 -23.84
C GLN A 134 5.06 25.20 -24.11
N ASN A 135 4.95 26.02 -23.06
CA ASN A 135 4.90 27.48 -23.19
C ASN A 135 6.27 28.06 -23.56
N THR A 136 7.37 27.56 -23.01
CA THR A 136 8.74 27.97 -23.34
C THR A 136 9.17 27.46 -24.72
N ALA A 137 8.69 26.29 -25.17
CA ALA A 137 8.95 25.77 -26.51
C ALA A 137 8.38 26.67 -27.63
N LYS A 138 7.30 27.41 -27.36
CA LYS A 138 6.75 28.43 -28.28
C LYS A 138 7.68 29.65 -28.44
N ILE A 139 8.64 29.83 -27.52
CA ILE A 139 9.61 30.95 -27.46
C ILE A 139 11.05 30.42 -27.69
N ALA A 140 11.19 29.14 -28.06
CA ALA A 140 12.47 28.43 -28.21
C ALA A 140 13.54 29.11 -29.10
N PRO A 141 13.20 29.89 -30.15
CA PRO A 141 14.21 30.61 -30.94
C PRO A 141 14.98 31.69 -30.15
N ILE A 142 14.48 32.11 -28.98
CA ILE A 142 14.96 33.29 -28.25
C ILE A 142 15.75 32.92 -26.99
N LEU A 143 15.41 31.81 -26.30
CA LEU A 143 16.05 31.41 -25.02
C LEU A 143 16.25 29.87 -24.89
N PRO A 144 17.19 29.27 -25.64
CA PRO A 144 17.46 27.82 -25.61
C PRO A 144 17.94 27.30 -24.23
N MET A 145 18.66 28.10 -23.44
CA MET A 145 19.14 27.70 -22.10
C MET A 145 18.00 27.47 -21.08
N GLU A 146 16.83 28.08 -21.27
CA GLU A 146 15.68 27.87 -20.36
C GLU A 146 14.95 26.56 -20.65
N VAL A 147 14.98 26.12 -21.91
CA VAL A 147 14.42 24.83 -22.34
C VAL A 147 15.23 23.67 -21.76
N ASP A 148 16.56 23.76 -21.78
CA ASP A 148 17.45 22.73 -21.20
C ASP A 148 17.33 22.61 -19.68
N LYS A 149 17.24 23.74 -18.96
CA LYS A 149 17.01 23.76 -17.51
C LYS A 149 15.68 23.11 -17.13
N THR A 150 14.61 23.42 -17.88
CA THR A 150 13.28 22.85 -17.65
C THR A 150 13.26 21.36 -17.95
N SER A 151 13.90 20.92 -19.04
CA SER A 151 14.05 19.50 -19.41
C SER A 151 14.83 18.70 -18.36
N HIS A 152 15.95 19.25 -17.85
CA HIS A 152 16.73 18.60 -16.80
C HIS A 152 15.95 18.48 -15.48
N ALA A 153 15.22 19.53 -15.09
CA ALA A 153 14.36 19.51 -13.91
C ALA A 153 13.25 18.45 -14.04
N LEU A 154 12.64 18.35 -15.21
CA LEU A 154 11.60 17.37 -15.54
C LEU A 154 12.15 15.94 -15.41
N LYS A 155 13.30 15.64 -16.02
CA LYS A 155 13.96 14.32 -15.93
C LYS A 155 14.25 13.94 -14.47
N LYS A 156 14.77 14.88 -13.67
CA LYS A 156 15.06 14.67 -12.25
C LYS A 156 13.79 14.33 -11.45
N LYS A 157 12.69 15.04 -11.69
CA LYS A 157 11.40 14.81 -11.01
C LYS A 157 10.78 13.46 -11.41
N TYR A 158 10.86 13.09 -12.69
CA TYR A 158 10.45 11.77 -13.17
C TYR A 158 11.20 10.64 -12.47
N GLU A 159 12.51 10.76 -12.35
CA GLU A 159 13.33 9.73 -11.71
C GLU A 159 13.06 9.63 -10.19
N GLN A 160 12.86 10.77 -9.52
CA GLN A 160 12.44 10.80 -8.12
C GLN A 160 11.09 10.09 -7.91
N ARG A 161 10.10 10.38 -8.76
CA ARG A 161 8.77 9.74 -8.71
C ARG A 161 8.87 8.25 -8.99
N LYS A 162 9.66 7.84 -9.99
CA LYS A 162 9.89 6.43 -10.34
C LYS A 162 10.47 5.65 -9.17
N LYS A 163 11.51 6.18 -8.51
CA LYS A 163 12.13 5.54 -7.33
C LYS A 163 11.13 5.33 -6.18
N LEU A 164 10.26 6.31 -5.93
CA LEU A 164 9.22 6.18 -4.90
C LEU A 164 8.15 5.16 -5.29
N LEU A 165 7.71 5.14 -6.55
CA LEU A 165 6.77 4.13 -7.06
C LEU A 165 7.34 2.72 -7.01
N GLU A 166 8.62 2.54 -7.33
CA GLU A 166 9.30 1.24 -7.18
C GLU A 166 9.35 0.79 -5.71
N LYS A 167 9.61 1.72 -4.77
CA LYS A 167 9.54 1.42 -3.34
C LYS A 167 8.12 1.01 -2.91
N LYS A 168 7.10 1.72 -3.39
CA LYS A 168 5.70 1.36 -3.14
C LYS A 168 5.36 -0.03 -3.69
N LYS A 169 5.74 -0.33 -4.93
CA LYS A 169 5.55 -1.66 -5.55
C LYS A 169 6.25 -2.80 -4.81
N LYS A 170 7.42 -2.54 -4.23
CA LYS A 170 8.14 -3.50 -3.37
C LYS A 170 7.51 -3.66 -1.98
N GLY A 171 6.43 -2.94 -1.67
CA GLY A 171 5.70 -3.05 -0.41
C GLY A 171 6.39 -2.36 0.76
N HIS A 172 7.28 -1.38 0.50
CA HIS A 172 7.91 -0.56 1.55
C HIS A 172 6.94 0.45 2.19
N PHE A 173 5.79 0.68 1.55
CA PHE A 173 4.76 1.62 2.01
C PHE A 173 3.68 0.86 2.79
N LEU A 174 4.12 -0.04 3.65
CA LEU A 174 3.27 -0.87 4.49
C LEU A 174 3.83 -0.87 5.91
N ALA A 175 3.00 -0.50 6.88
CA ALA A 175 3.31 -0.61 8.30
C ALA A 175 3.21 -2.08 8.73
N ARG A 176 4.32 -2.82 8.60
CA ARG A 176 4.43 -4.21 9.05
C ARG A 176 5.18 -4.29 10.36
N THR A 177 4.73 -5.19 11.23
CA THR A 177 5.44 -5.51 12.46
C THR A 177 6.79 -6.16 12.11
N PRO A 178 7.91 -5.72 12.72
CA PRO A 178 9.19 -6.39 12.54
C PRO A 178 9.09 -7.86 12.93
N TYR A 179 9.74 -8.75 12.17
CA TYR A 179 9.69 -10.19 12.44
C TYR A 179 10.21 -10.56 13.82
N ARG A 180 11.17 -9.79 14.34
CA ARG A 180 11.68 -9.89 15.70
C ARG A 180 10.58 -9.74 16.76
N GLU A 181 9.76 -8.70 16.66
CA GLU A 181 8.67 -8.46 17.62
C GLU A 181 7.64 -9.59 17.60
N VAL A 182 7.32 -10.12 16.41
CA VAL A 182 6.41 -11.27 16.27
C VAL A 182 7.03 -12.54 16.86
N ALA A 183 8.32 -12.77 16.59
CA ALA A 183 9.10 -13.89 17.09
C ALA A 183 9.19 -13.87 18.62
N ASP A 184 9.52 -12.71 19.20
CA ASP A 184 9.64 -12.48 20.64
C ASP A 184 8.28 -12.62 21.34
N LEU A 185 7.19 -12.19 20.71
CA LEU A 185 5.85 -12.34 21.28
C LEU A 185 5.40 -13.81 21.33
N ILE A 186 5.63 -14.59 20.28
CA ILE A 186 5.13 -15.98 20.17
C ILE A 186 6.13 -16.99 20.77
N GLY A 187 7.40 -16.62 20.95
CA GLY A 187 8.46 -17.50 21.40
C GLY A 187 8.97 -18.44 20.29
N ILE A 188 9.13 -17.93 19.07
CA ILE A 188 9.70 -18.66 17.92
C ILE A 188 10.89 -17.90 17.33
N SER A 189 11.60 -18.47 16.35
CA SER A 189 12.69 -17.75 15.67
C SER A 189 12.15 -16.78 14.60
N GLU A 190 12.89 -15.68 14.36
CA GLU A 190 12.59 -14.74 13.27
C GLU A 190 12.55 -15.43 11.89
N GLY A 191 13.41 -16.43 11.69
CA GLY A 191 13.43 -17.24 10.47
C GLY A 191 12.12 -18.02 10.27
N ASN A 192 11.54 -18.56 11.35
CA ASN A 192 10.26 -19.25 11.28
C ASN A 192 9.11 -18.29 10.94
N VAL A 193 9.10 -17.08 11.49
CA VAL A 193 8.15 -16.02 11.11
C VAL A 193 8.24 -15.73 9.62
N SER A 194 9.46 -15.46 9.12
CA SER A 194 9.71 -15.13 7.70
C SER A 194 9.24 -16.23 6.75
N VAL A 195 9.66 -17.49 6.98
CA VAL A 195 9.28 -18.64 6.13
C VAL A 195 7.77 -18.89 6.17
N THR A 196 7.15 -18.72 7.34
CA THR A 196 5.71 -18.91 7.51
C THR A 196 4.95 -17.85 6.72
N LEU A 197 5.32 -16.57 6.84
CA LEU A 197 4.70 -15.49 6.09
C LEU A 197 4.84 -15.69 4.58
N LEU A 198 6.01 -16.07 4.09
CA LEU A 198 6.23 -16.29 2.67
C LEU A 198 5.27 -17.36 2.12
N ARG A 199 5.22 -18.52 2.78
CA ARG A 199 4.33 -19.63 2.38
C ARG A 199 2.86 -19.26 2.48
N LEU A 200 2.47 -18.48 3.48
CA LEU A 200 1.10 -18.04 3.66
C LEU A 200 0.69 -17.03 2.59
N ILE A 201 1.54 -16.06 2.27
CA ILE A 201 1.30 -15.10 1.19
C ILE A 201 1.14 -15.85 -0.13
N GLU A 202 2.02 -16.80 -0.46
CA GLU A 202 1.90 -17.62 -1.66
C GLU A 202 0.60 -18.44 -1.70
N LYS A 203 0.21 -19.05 -0.56
CA LYS A 203 -1.02 -19.84 -0.46
C LYS A 203 -2.26 -18.96 -0.65
N ILE A 204 -2.28 -17.79 -0.02
CA ILE A 204 -3.37 -16.81 -0.15
C ILE A 204 -3.41 -16.27 -1.59
N GLN A 205 -2.25 -16.00 -2.20
CA GLN A 205 -2.16 -15.55 -3.59
C GLN A 205 -2.68 -16.54 -4.61
N LYS A 206 -2.38 -17.83 -4.44
CA LYS A 206 -2.91 -18.89 -5.32
C LYS A 206 -4.42 -19.08 -5.21
N LYS A 207 -5.00 -18.73 -4.05
CA LYS A 207 -6.44 -18.88 -3.81
C LYS A 207 -7.27 -17.69 -4.26
N LEU A 208 -6.71 -16.49 -4.15
CA LEU A 208 -7.39 -15.24 -4.47
C LEU A 208 -7.27 -14.87 -5.95
N ASP A 209 -7.01 -15.85 -6.84
CA ASP A 209 -6.65 -15.71 -8.25
C ASP A 209 -6.66 -14.26 -8.75
N PHE A 210 -5.53 -13.58 -8.56
CA PHE A 210 -5.40 -12.14 -8.80
C PHE A 210 -5.43 -11.78 -10.29
N SER A 211 -5.68 -12.76 -11.18
CA SER A 211 -5.86 -12.54 -12.62
C SER A 211 -7.07 -11.66 -12.96
N ASP A 212 -8.03 -11.54 -12.04
CA ASP A 212 -9.29 -10.83 -12.26
C ASP A 212 -9.31 -9.43 -11.61
N LEU A 213 -8.25 -9.04 -10.89
CA LEU A 213 -8.11 -7.71 -10.28
C LEU A 213 -7.09 -6.89 -11.09
N ASP A 214 -7.55 -6.30 -12.19
CA ASP A 214 -6.81 -5.29 -12.94
C ASP A 214 -6.55 -4.06 -12.04
N PHE A 215 -5.27 -3.82 -11.69
CA PHE A 215 -4.79 -2.61 -11.01
C PHE A 215 -3.97 -1.72 -11.96
#